data_AF-A0A534Q3R4-F1
#
_entry.id   AF-A0A534Q3R4-F1
#
_cell.length_a   1.000
_cell.length_b   1.000
_cell.length_c   1.000
_cell.angle_alpha   90.00
_cell.angle_beta   90.00
_cell.angle_gamma   90.00
#
_symmetry.space_group_name_H-M   'P 1'
#
loop_
_entity.id
_entity.type
_entity.pdbx_description
1 polymer ?
#
loop_
_entity_poly.entity_id
_entity_poly.type
_entity_poly.pdbx_seq_one_letter_code
_entity_poly.pdbx_strand_id
1 'polypeptide(L)'
;MGEFKQRFRRVDVLILDDVQLLAGRERTQEEFFHTFNTLHELRRQIVLTSDKVPKDIPDLEERLRNRFEWGLIADIQPPDVETRVAILEKKADLEGVPLDHDVALFIAGHIASNVRELEGSLTRLGAYASLRRLPITLDLAREVLQAASASATKPIGFKDVFGAVCDHFSLRPDDLESRRRSKNVAGPRQLAMYLCR
;
A
#
# COMPACT_ATOMS: atom_id res chain seq x y z
N MET A 1 -33.34 0.94 -9.22
CA MET A 1 -32.93 1.41 -7.87
C MET A 1 -33.52 0.59 -6.73
N GLY A 2 -34.82 0.29 -6.68
CA GLY A 2 -35.45 -0.41 -5.53
C GLY A 2 -34.91 -1.82 -5.25
N GLU A 3 -34.66 -2.60 -6.30
CA GLU A 3 -34.15 -3.98 -6.19
C GLU A 3 -32.73 -4.04 -5.61
N PHE A 4 -31.85 -3.14 -6.05
CA PHE A 4 -30.50 -2.99 -5.51
C PHE A 4 -30.54 -2.71 -4.00
N LYS A 5 -31.35 -1.72 -3.58
CA LYS A 5 -31.49 -1.37 -2.15
C LYS A 5 -32.03 -2.54 -1.32
N GLN A 6 -33.05 -3.24 -1.82
CA GLN A 6 -33.59 -4.40 -1.12
C GLN A 6 -32.60 -5.54 -1.00
N ARG A 7 -31.78 -5.77 -2.04
CA ARG A 7 -30.73 -6.79 -2.01
C ARG A 7 -29.74 -6.54 -0.86
N PHE A 8 -29.20 -5.34 -0.73
CA PHE A 8 -28.22 -5.03 0.32
C PHE A 8 -28.82 -4.90 1.72
N ARG A 9 -30.12 -4.56 1.84
CA ARG A 9 -30.79 -4.41 3.15
C ARG A 9 -31.37 -5.71 3.72
N ARG A 10 -31.25 -6.83 3.01
CA ARG A 10 -31.77 -8.16 3.41
C ARG A 10 -30.68 -9.16 3.80
N VAL A 11 -29.41 -8.78 3.72
CA VAL A 11 -28.30 -9.67 4.06
C VAL A 11 -28.17 -9.86 5.57
N ASP A 12 -27.69 -11.02 5.99
CA ASP A 12 -27.35 -11.28 7.40
C ASP A 12 -25.98 -10.69 7.78
N VAL A 13 -25.08 -10.59 6.80
CA VAL A 13 -23.73 -10.04 6.93
C VAL A 13 -23.45 -9.12 5.75
N LEU A 14 -23.02 -7.89 6.03
CA LEU A 14 -22.48 -6.94 5.06
C LEU A 14 -20.98 -6.76 5.32
N ILE A 15 -20.15 -7.11 4.33
CA ILE A 15 -18.72 -6.83 4.33
C ILE A 15 -18.47 -5.75 3.27
N LEU A 16 -17.90 -4.62 3.67
CA LEU A 16 -17.51 -3.55 2.75
C LEU A 16 -16.02 -3.28 2.89
N ASP A 17 -15.31 -3.48 1.79
CA ASP A 17 -13.88 -3.22 1.70
C ASP A 17 -13.63 -1.75 1.30
N ASP A 18 -12.53 -1.17 1.76
CA ASP A 18 -12.05 0.17 1.41
C ASP A 18 -13.08 1.30 1.55
N VAL A 19 -13.67 1.47 2.74
CA VAL A 19 -14.70 2.50 2.98
C VAL A 19 -14.22 3.93 2.76
N GLN A 20 -12.90 4.17 2.79
CA GLN A 20 -12.28 5.45 2.43
C GLN A 20 -12.63 5.89 0.99
N LEU A 21 -13.00 4.97 0.09
CA LEU A 21 -13.43 5.29 -1.27
C LEU A 21 -14.81 5.95 -1.35
N LEU A 22 -15.57 5.96 -0.25
CA LEU A 22 -16.84 6.69 -0.14
C LEU A 22 -16.62 8.21 0.03
N ALA A 23 -15.44 8.64 0.46
CA ALA A 23 -15.06 10.04 0.65
C ALA A 23 -15.39 10.88 -0.59
N GLY A 24 -16.02 12.05 -0.40
CA GLY A 24 -16.39 12.97 -1.48
C GLY A 24 -17.52 12.48 -2.40
N ARG A 25 -18.07 11.28 -2.20
CA ARG A 25 -19.20 10.73 -2.98
C ARG A 25 -20.53 10.87 -2.23
N GLU A 26 -21.00 12.10 -2.03
CA GLU A 26 -22.17 12.45 -1.21
C GLU A 26 -23.38 11.51 -1.38
N ARG A 27 -23.86 11.32 -2.62
CA ARG A 27 -25.02 10.43 -2.90
C ARG A 27 -24.76 8.97 -2.50
N THR A 28 -23.52 8.51 -2.62
CA THR A 28 -23.14 7.13 -2.25
C THR A 28 -23.07 7.01 -0.72
N GLN A 29 -22.52 8.03 -0.04
CA GLN A 29 -22.50 8.10 1.42
C GLN A 29 -23.92 8.11 2.00
N GLU A 30 -24.83 8.89 1.42
CA GLU A 30 -26.23 8.95 1.84
C GLU A 30 -26.93 7.59 1.70
N GLU A 31 -26.81 6.93 0.56
CA GLU A 31 -27.45 5.62 0.37
C GLU A 31 -26.84 4.54 1.26
N PHE A 32 -25.52 4.60 1.46
CA PHE A 32 -24.83 3.70 2.38
C PHE A 32 -25.28 3.93 3.83
N PHE A 33 -25.44 5.18 4.27
CA PHE A 33 -25.95 5.51 5.60
C PHE A 33 -27.32 4.88 5.87
N HIS A 34 -28.25 4.95 4.91
CA HIS A 34 -29.56 4.29 5.05
C HIS A 34 -29.46 2.77 5.09
N THR A 35 -28.56 2.19 4.30
CA THR A 35 -28.33 0.73 4.28
C THR A 35 -27.71 0.27 5.60
N PHE A 36 -26.71 0.98 6.09
CA PHE A 36 -26.07 0.73 7.39
C PHE A 36 -27.09 0.75 8.52
N ASN A 37 -27.91 1.81 8.62
CA ASN A 37 -28.90 1.91 9.69
C ASN A 37 -29.94 0.80 9.61
N THR A 38 -30.44 0.49 8.41
CA THR A 38 -31.41 -0.61 8.22
C THR A 38 -30.84 -1.93 8.74
N LEU A 39 -29.60 -2.26 8.36
CA LEU A 39 -28.95 -3.51 8.77
C LEU A 39 -28.63 -3.52 10.27
N HIS A 40 -28.17 -2.40 10.81
CA HIS A 40 -27.87 -2.24 12.23
C HIS A 40 -29.14 -2.39 13.09
N GLU A 41 -30.25 -1.77 12.71
CA GLU A 41 -31.55 -1.89 13.38
C GLU A 41 -32.07 -3.34 13.36
N LEU A 42 -31.83 -4.05 12.25
CA LEU A 42 -32.13 -5.47 12.10
C LEU A 42 -31.11 -6.39 12.79
N ARG A 43 -30.12 -5.84 13.51
CA ARG A 43 -29.03 -6.56 14.19
C ARG A 43 -28.25 -7.49 13.25
N ARG A 44 -28.05 -7.05 12.01
CA ARG A 44 -27.21 -7.75 11.02
C ARG A 44 -25.75 -7.38 11.23
N GLN A 45 -24.85 -8.32 10.94
CA GLN A 45 -23.41 -8.08 11.10
C GLN A 45 -22.92 -7.14 10.00
N ILE A 46 -22.15 -6.14 10.38
CA ILE A 46 -21.47 -5.24 9.44
C ILE A 46 -19.97 -5.33 9.74
N VAL A 47 -19.16 -5.55 8.70
CA VAL A 47 -17.70 -5.56 8.75
C VAL A 47 -17.21 -4.56 7.72
N LEU A 48 -16.37 -3.63 8.15
CA LEU A 48 -15.82 -2.57 7.31
C LEU A 48 -14.30 -2.65 7.39
N THR A 49 -13.62 -2.42 6.27
CA THR A 49 -12.16 -2.21 6.25
C THR A 49 -11.86 -0.77 5.83
N SER A 50 -10.72 -0.26 6.27
CA SER A 50 -10.26 1.08 5.90
C SER A 50 -8.75 1.18 6.02
N ASP A 51 -8.10 1.87 5.09
CA ASP A 51 -6.69 2.25 5.20
C ASP A 51 -6.43 3.32 6.28
N LYS A 52 -7.49 4.01 6.71
CA LYS A 52 -7.42 5.10 7.68
C LYS A 52 -8.45 4.90 8.77
N VAL A 53 -8.12 5.32 9.99
CA VAL A 53 -9.12 5.40 11.06
C VAL A 53 -10.26 6.35 10.63
N PRO A 54 -11.51 6.14 11.09
CA PRO A 54 -12.65 6.96 10.66
C PRO A 54 -12.42 8.47 10.75
N LYS A 55 -11.63 8.90 11.75
CA LYS A 55 -11.27 10.32 11.97
C LYS A 55 -10.39 10.93 10.90
N ASP A 56 -9.66 10.12 10.15
CA ASP A 56 -8.67 10.56 9.18
C ASP A 56 -9.14 10.39 7.73
N ILE A 57 -10.35 9.87 7.53
CA ILE A 57 -10.98 9.79 6.20
C ILE A 57 -11.49 11.19 5.82
N PRO A 58 -10.87 11.87 4.84
CA PRO A 58 -11.30 13.20 4.41
C PRO A 58 -12.68 13.11 3.76
N ASP A 59 -13.47 14.18 3.80
CA ASP A 59 -14.76 14.30 3.09
C ASP A 59 -15.75 13.13 3.36
N LEU A 60 -15.61 12.47 4.52
CA LEU A 60 -16.57 11.52 5.05
C LEU A 60 -17.52 12.27 6.00
N GLU A 61 -18.82 12.14 5.75
CA GLU A 61 -19.84 12.77 6.58
C GLU A 61 -19.71 12.38 8.05
N GLU A 62 -19.83 13.37 8.94
CA GLU A 62 -19.69 13.20 10.39
C GLU A 62 -20.60 12.09 10.94
N ARG A 63 -21.82 11.96 10.39
CA ARG A 63 -22.75 10.91 10.78
C ARG A 63 -22.24 9.50 10.47
N LEU A 64 -21.53 9.29 9.37
CA LEU A 64 -20.96 7.99 9.03
C LEU A 64 -19.74 7.71 9.91
N ARG A 65 -18.89 8.72 10.13
CA ARG A 65 -17.75 8.63 11.04
C ARG A 65 -18.16 8.17 12.44
N ASN A 66 -19.19 8.81 12.99
CA ASN A 66 -19.74 8.42 14.29
C ASN A 66 -20.24 6.97 14.30
N ARG A 67 -20.90 6.50 13.22
CA ARG A 67 -21.35 5.10 13.12
C ARG A 67 -20.20 4.10 13.08
N PHE A 68 -19.10 4.44 12.41
CA PHE A 68 -17.92 3.59 12.36
C PHE A 68 -17.24 3.49 13.73
N GLU A 69 -17.24 4.59 14.51
CA GLU A 69 -16.67 4.63 15.86
C GLU A 69 -17.49 3.89 16.93
N TRP A 70 -18.78 3.63 16.68
CA TRP A 70 -19.61 2.88 17.64
C TRP A 70 -19.32 1.38 17.65
N GLY A 71 -18.62 0.87 16.63
CA GLY A 71 -18.26 -0.53 16.50
C GLY A 71 -16.93 -0.89 17.19
N LEU A 72 -16.54 -2.17 17.05
CA LEU A 72 -15.20 -2.61 17.38
C LEU A 72 -14.24 -2.12 16.30
N ILE A 73 -13.28 -1.28 16.67
CA ILE A 73 -12.16 -0.89 15.81
C ILE A 73 -10.97 -1.77 16.17
N ALA A 74 -10.55 -2.61 15.22
CA ALA A 74 -9.34 -3.41 15.31
C ALA A 74 -8.32 -2.85 14.32
N ASP A 75 -7.16 -2.48 14.84
CA ASP A 75 -6.06 -1.95 14.06
C ASP A 75 -5.14 -3.07 13.60
N ILE A 76 -4.76 -3.07 12.33
CA ILE A 76 -3.88 -4.09 11.72
C ILE A 76 -2.53 -3.46 11.44
N GLN A 77 -1.58 -3.77 12.31
CA GLN A 77 -0.22 -3.28 12.18
C GLN A 77 0.62 -4.14 11.23
N PRO A 78 1.65 -3.56 10.57
CA PRO A 78 2.60 -4.34 9.79
C PRO A 78 3.22 -5.47 10.63
N PRO A 79 3.35 -6.69 10.07
CA PRO A 79 3.90 -7.83 10.80
C PRO A 79 5.41 -7.67 11.05
N ASP A 80 5.88 -8.15 12.19
CA ASP A 80 7.31 -8.30 12.48
C ASP A 80 7.94 -9.42 11.63
N VAL A 81 9.27 -9.57 11.72
CA VAL A 81 10.01 -10.56 10.91
C VAL A 81 9.49 -11.98 11.15
N GLU A 82 9.27 -12.34 12.42
CA GLU A 82 8.81 -13.68 12.80
C GLU A 82 7.42 -13.98 12.23
N THR A 83 6.51 -13.02 12.32
CA THR A 83 5.17 -13.11 11.74
C THR A 83 5.23 -13.17 10.22
N ARG A 84 6.13 -12.43 9.57
CA ARG A 84 6.34 -12.50 8.11
C ARG A 84 6.81 -13.87 7.67
N VAL A 85 7.73 -14.51 8.41
CA VAL A 85 8.18 -15.88 8.15
C VAL A 85 6.99 -16.85 8.27
N ALA A 86 6.23 -16.76 9.36
CA ALA A 86 5.06 -17.62 9.56
C ALA A 86 4.00 -17.45 8.45
N ILE A 87 3.77 -16.21 7.98
CA ILE A 87 2.89 -15.94 6.83
C ILE A 87 3.43 -16.62 5.57
N LEU A 88 4.72 -16.46 5.26
CA LEU A 88 5.35 -17.04 4.07
C LEU A 88 5.28 -18.56 4.08
N GLU A 89 5.66 -19.21 5.17
CA GLU A 89 5.60 -20.67 5.32
C GLU A 89 4.17 -21.17 5.16
N LYS A 90 3.21 -20.50 5.84
CA LYS A 90 1.81 -20.89 5.74
C LYS A 90 1.25 -20.74 4.33
N LYS A 91 1.65 -19.70 3.59
CA LYS A 91 1.25 -19.46 2.21
C LYS A 91 1.90 -20.48 1.26
N ALA A 92 3.18 -20.79 1.47
CA ALA A 92 3.91 -21.77 0.70
C ALA A 92 3.28 -23.16 0.81
N ASP A 93 2.90 -23.56 2.03
CA ASP A 93 2.17 -24.81 2.29
C ASP A 93 0.83 -24.87 1.56
N LEU A 94 0.05 -23.78 1.59
CA LEU A 94 -1.25 -23.70 0.93
C LEU A 94 -1.14 -23.76 -0.60
N GLU A 95 -0.07 -23.20 -1.16
CA GLU A 95 0.19 -23.15 -2.60
C GLU A 95 1.00 -24.37 -3.11
N GLY A 96 1.44 -25.26 -2.22
CA GLY A 96 2.26 -26.42 -2.56
C GLY A 96 3.67 -26.05 -3.02
N VAL A 97 4.20 -24.92 -2.57
CA VAL A 97 5.55 -24.44 -2.87
C VAL A 97 6.49 -24.95 -1.77
N PRO A 98 7.47 -25.82 -2.07
CA PRO A 98 8.41 -26.30 -1.08
C PRO A 98 9.38 -25.16 -0.70
N LEU A 99 9.14 -24.53 0.44
CA LEU A 99 9.91 -23.39 0.94
C LEU A 99 10.59 -23.76 2.26
N ASP A 100 11.92 -23.84 2.24
CA ASP A 100 12.71 -24.06 3.45
C ASP A 100 12.71 -22.80 4.35
N HIS A 101 12.79 -23.02 5.67
CA HIS A 101 12.78 -21.95 6.68
C HIS A 101 13.84 -20.87 6.41
N ASP A 102 15.06 -21.26 6.05
CA ASP A 102 16.15 -20.31 5.77
C ASP A 102 15.83 -19.40 4.57
N VAL A 103 15.11 -19.93 3.57
CA VAL A 103 14.65 -19.15 2.42
C VAL A 103 13.52 -18.22 2.83
N ALA A 104 12.56 -18.69 3.64
CA ALA A 104 11.48 -17.86 4.19
C ALA A 104 12.04 -16.71 5.03
N LEU A 105 13.03 -16.98 5.89
CA LEU A 105 13.73 -16.00 6.71
C LEU A 105 14.47 -14.97 5.84
N PHE A 106 15.14 -15.42 4.78
CA PHE A 106 15.80 -14.53 3.83
C PHE A 106 14.82 -13.57 3.15
N ILE A 107 13.69 -14.09 2.65
CA ILE A 107 12.64 -13.29 2.01
C ILE A 107 12.05 -12.28 3.02
N ALA A 108 11.67 -12.74 4.21
CA ALA A 108 11.11 -11.91 5.27
C ALA A 108 12.06 -10.82 5.77
N GLY A 109 13.38 -11.07 5.73
CA GLY A 109 14.41 -10.11 6.08
C GLY A 109 14.68 -9.05 5.00
N HIS A 110 14.55 -9.40 3.72
CA HIS A 110 14.75 -8.46 2.60
C HIS A 110 13.53 -7.61 2.31
N ILE A 111 12.33 -8.12 2.60
CA ILE A 111 11.06 -7.45 2.35
C ILE A 111 10.55 -6.90 3.67
N ALA A 112 10.86 -5.62 3.92
CA ALA A 112 10.39 -4.88 5.09
C ALA A 112 8.98 -4.29 4.90
N SER A 113 8.41 -4.46 3.71
CA SER A 113 7.16 -3.85 3.24
C SER A 113 5.92 -4.71 3.56
N ASN A 114 4.78 -4.34 2.99
CA ASN A 114 3.46 -4.95 3.24
C ASN A 114 3.42 -6.45 2.86
N VAL A 115 2.44 -7.18 3.42
CA VAL A 115 2.24 -8.63 3.18
C VAL A 115 2.08 -8.98 1.70
N ARG A 116 1.51 -8.09 0.87
CA ARG A 116 1.34 -8.36 -0.57
C ARG A 116 2.69 -8.51 -1.28
N GLU A 117 3.72 -7.78 -0.87
CA GLU A 117 5.06 -7.91 -1.45
C GLU A 117 5.75 -9.22 -1.04
N LEU A 118 5.50 -9.72 0.17
CA LEU A 118 5.94 -11.05 0.60
C LEU A 118 5.29 -12.12 -0.27
N GLU A 119 3.97 -12.07 -0.42
CA GLU A 119 3.20 -13.02 -1.24
C GLU A 119 3.62 -12.97 -2.71
N GLY A 120 3.80 -11.77 -3.27
CA GLY A 120 4.27 -11.59 -4.64
C GLY A 120 5.68 -12.15 -4.85
N SER A 121 6.54 -12.07 -3.83
CA SER A 121 7.89 -12.62 -3.88
C SER A 121 7.91 -14.13 -3.80
N LEU A 122 7.08 -14.73 -2.94
CA LEU A 122 6.85 -16.17 -2.90
C LEU A 122 6.30 -16.69 -4.24
N THR A 123 5.27 -16.02 -4.76
CA THR A 123 4.66 -16.37 -6.06
C THR A 123 5.69 -16.33 -7.18
N ARG A 124 6.51 -15.29 -7.23
CA ARG A 124 7.56 -15.14 -8.25
C ARG A 124 8.62 -16.22 -8.13
N LEU A 125 9.07 -16.51 -6.91
CA LEU A 125 10.05 -17.56 -6.64
C LEU A 125 9.52 -18.95 -7.04
N GLY A 126 8.30 -19.27 -6.64
CA GLY A 126 7.61 -20.51 -7.01
C GLY A 126 7.44 -20.65 -8.52
N ALA A 127 7.00 -19.58 -9.19
CA ALA A 127 6.86 -19.56 -10.65
C ALA A 127 8.21 -19.77 -11.36
N TYR A 128 9.27 -19.09 -10.91
CA TYR A 128 10.61 -19.21 -11.51
C TYR A 128 11.19 -20.62 -11.33
N ALA A 129 11.09 -21.17 -10.12
CA ALA A 129 11.52 -22.52 -9.79
C ALA A 129 10.77 -23.56 -10.63
N SER A 130 9.44 -23.41 -10.75
CA SER A 130 8.59 -24.31 -11.55
C SER A 130 8.93 -24.26 -13.04
N LEU A 131 9.05 -23.06 -13.63
CA LEU A 131 9.37 -22.88 -15.05
C LEU A 131 10.75 -23.43 -15.41
N ARG A 132 11.74 -23.30 -14.51
CA ARG A 132 13.11 -23.80 -14.73
C ARG A 132 13.36 -25.20 -14.19
N ARG A 133 12.38 -25.80 -13.51
CA ARG A 133 12.49 -27.08 -12.79
C ARG A 133 13.70 -27.12 -11.83
N LEU A 134 13.92 -26.01 -11.13
CA LEU A 134 14.97 -25.89 -10.13
C LEU A 134 14.36 -26.01 -8.72
N PRO A 135 15.07 -26.61 -7.76
CA PRO A 135 14.66 -26.55 -6.36
C PRO A 135 14.74 -25.10 -5.86
N ILE A 136 13.84 -24.75 -4.94
CA ILE A 136 13.89 -23.45 -4.26
C ILE A 136 15.04 -23.48 -3.26
N THR A 137 16.08 -22.70 -3.52
CA THR A 137 17.25 -22.56 -2.64
C THR A 137 17.47 -21.09 -2.30
N LEU A 138 18.31 -20.84 -1.29
CA LEU A 138 18.73 -19.47 -0.92
C LEU A 138 19.35 -18.71 -2.10
N ASP A 139 20.15 -19.38 -2.93
CA ASP A 139 20.79 -18.73 -4.08
C ASP A 139 19.79 -18.39 -5.18
N LEU A 140 18.82 -19.28 -5.44
CA LEU A 140 17.72 -19.00 -6.36
C LEU A 140 16.88 -17.81 -5.87
N ALA A 141 16.57 -17.77 -4.57
CA ALA A 141 15.84 -16.67 -3.97
C ALA A 141 16.61 -15.35 -4.10
N ARG A 142 17.93 -15.34 -3.88
CA ARG A 142 18.78 -14.16 -4.11
C ARG A 142 18.72 -13.69 -5.56
N GLU A 143 18.89 -14.60 -6.52
CA GLU A 143 18.85 -14.28 -7.94
C GLU A 143 17.52 -13.63 -8.33
N VAL A 144 16.40 -14.27 -7.96
CA VAL A 144 15.04 -13.83 -8.32
C VAL A 144 14.69 -12.50 -7.66
N LEU A 145 15.04 -12.32 -6.39
CA LEU A 145 14.70 -11.11 -5.65
C LEU A 145 15.61 -9.92 -5.99
N GLN A 146 16.90 -10.14 -6.24
CA GLN A 146 17.80 -9.06 -6.69
C GLN A 146 17.43 -8.56 -8.09
N ALA A 147 17.04 -9.44 -9.01
CA ALA A 147 16.55 -9.03 -10.32
C ALA A 147 15.29 -8.15 -10.24
N ALA A 148 14.39 -8.46 -9.29
CA ALA A 148 13.19 -7.66 -9.05
C ALA A 148 13.55 -6.28 -8.47
N SER A 149 14.46 -6.22 -7.48
CA SER A 149 14.93 -4.97 -6.88
C SER A 149 15.75 -4.12 -7.85
N ALA A 150 16.52 -4.71 -8.76
CA ALA A 150 17.27 -3.98 -9.77
C ALA A 150 16.38 -3.29 -10.81
N SER A 151 15.14 -3.77 -11.01
CA SER A 151 14.13 -3.10 -11.85
C SER A 151 13.46 -1.91 -11.16
N ALA A 152 13.57 -1.79 -9.83
CA ALA A 152 13.21 -0.58 -9.13
C ALA A 152 14.29 0.47 -9.42
N THR A 153 14.06 1.30 -10.45
CA THR A 153 14.83 2.54 -10.66
C THR A 153 15.04 3.20 -9.31
N LYS A 154 16.30 3.43 -8.93
CA LYS A 154 16.64 4.19 -7.72
C LYS A 154 15.71 5.41 -7.67
N PRO A 155 14.94 5.61 -6.59
CA PRO A 155 14.08 6.78 -6.50
C PRO A 155 14.97 8.00 -6.63
N ILE A 156 14.73 8.81 -7.66
CA ILE A 156 15.49 10.03 -7.90
C ILE A 156 15.13 10.98 -6.76
N GLY A 157 16.08 11.18 -5.85
CA GLY A 157 15.90 12.03 -4.70
C GLY A 157 16.14 13.50 -5.04
N PHE A 158 15.77 14.38 -4.11
CA PHE A 158 16.09 15.81 -4.21
C PHE A 158 17.57 16.05 -4.53
N LYS A 159 18.49 15.31 -3.91
CA LYS A 159 19.94 15.46 -4.14
C LYS A 159 20.35 15.14 -5.58
N ASP A 160 19.70 14.16 -6.20
CA ASP A 160 19.99 13.75 -7.58
C ASP A 160 19.52 14.81 -8.57
N VAL A 161 18.29 15.33 -8.38
CA VAL A 161 17.75 16.44 -9.18
C VAL A 161 18.58 17.71 -8.99
N PHE A 162 18.90 18.03 -7.74
CA PHE A 162 19.65 19.23 -7.38
C PHE A 162 21.07 19.20 -7.95
N GLY A 163 21.76 18.06 -7.85
CA GLY A 163 23.07 17.85 -8.47
C GLY A 163 23.01 17.99 -10.00
N ALA A 164 22.06 17.34 -10.66
CA ALA A 164 21.90 17.42 -12.11
C ALA A 164 21.63 18.85 -12.60
N VAL A 165 20.84 19.63 -11.86
CA VAL A 165 20.59 21.04 -12.18
C VAL A 165 21.84 21.90 -11.97
N CYS A 166 22.59 21.70 -10.87
CA CYS A 166 23.88 22.37 -10.65
C CYS A 166 24.85 22.10 -11.80
N ASP A 167 25.01 20.83 -12.19
CA ASP A 167 25.92 20.43 -13.25
C ASP A 167 25.51 21.01 -14.60
N HIS A 168 24.23 20.97 -14.94
CA HIS A 168 23.71 21.48 -16.21
C HIS A 168 23.90 23.00 -16.35
N PHE A 169 23.70 23.76 -15.28
CA PHE A 169 23.82 25.23 -15.29
C PHE A 169 25.18 25.74 -14.81
N SER A 170 26.13 24.84 -14.53
CA SER A 170 27.46 25.17 -13.97
C SER A 170 27.38 26.03 -12.71
N LEU A 171 26.44 25.72 -11.83
CA LEU A 171 26.22 26.40 -10.55
C LEU A 171 26.79 25.59 -9.40
N ARG A 172 27.22 26.28 -8.34
CA ARG A 172 27.55 25.60 -7.09
C ARG A 172 26.26 25.33 -6.31
N PRO A 173 26.19 24.24 -5.53
CA PRO A 173 25.07 23.98 -4.62
C PRO A 173 24.67 25.19 -3.78
N ASP A 174 25.68 25.88 -3.22
CA ASP A 174 25.50 27.09 -2.40
C ASP A 174 24.81 28.24 -3.16
N ASP A 175 24.99 28.33 -4.48
CA ASP A 175 24.35 29.38 -5.28
C ASP A 175 22.84 29.15 -5.37
N LEU A 176 22.41 27.90 -5.57
CA LEU A 176 20.99 27.54 -5.60
C LEU A 176 20.33 27.70 -4.23
N GLU A 177 21.04 27.45 -3.13
CA GLU A 177 20.53 27.68 -1.76
C GLU A 177 20.55 29.16 -1.34
N SER A 178 21.34 30.00 -2.03
CA SER A 178 21.47 31.41 -1.69
C SER A 178 20.17 32.20 -1.89
N ARG A 179 20.02 33.33 -1.17
CA ARG A 179 18.91 34.27 -1.40
C ARG A 179 19.02 35.08 -2.70
N ARG A 180 20.02 34.82 -3.55
CA ARG A 180 20.24 35.56 -4.80
C ARG A 180 19.07 35.32 -5.76
N ARG A 181 18.63 36.42 -6.39
CA ARG A 181 17.49 36.45 -7.35
C ARG A 181 17.93 36.78 -8.77
N SER A 182 19.23 36.69 -9.07
CA SER A 182 19.72 36.84 -10.45
C SER A 182 19.09 35.76 -11.34
N LYS A 183 18.77 36.11 -12.59
CA LYS A 183 18.12 35.18 -13.53
C LYS A 183 18.87 33.85 -13.67
N ASN A 184 20.20 33.91 -13.64
CA ASN A 184 21.10 32.76 -13.78
C ASN A 184 21.04 31.78 -12.60
N VAL A 185 20.39 32.16 -11.48
CA VAL A 185 20.20 31.30 -10.31
C VAL A 185 18.71 31.03 -10.07
N ALA A 186 17.85 32.04 -10.25
CA ALA A 186 16.42 31.93 -10.01
C ALA A 186 15.73 30.94 -10.97
N GLY A 187 16.09 30.94 -12.26
CA GLY A 187 15.54 30.01 -13.24
C GLY A 187 15.91 28.55 -12.94
N PRO A 188 17.21 28.22 -12.79
CA PRO A 188 17.65 26.88 -12.39
C PRO A 188 17.04 26.40 -11.06
N ARG A 189 16.88 27.28 -10.06
CA ARG A 189 16.20 26.95 -8.80
C ARG A 189 14.74 26.58 -9.00
N GLN A 190 14.01 27.34 -9.81
CA GLN A 190 12.61 27.05 -10.12
C GLN A 190 12.47 25.72 -10.88
N LEU A 191 13.41 25.42 -11.79
CA LEU A 191 13.46 24.14 -12.48
C LEU A 191 13.72 22.98 -11.52
N ALA A 192 14.69 23.11 -10.61
CA ALA A 192 14.94 22.11 -9.58
C ALA A 192 13.70 21.87 -8.71
N MET A 193 13.03 22.95 -8.26
CA MET A 193 11.77 22.85 -7.50
C MET A 193 10.65 22.19 -8.30
N TYR A 194 10.55 22.50 -9.60
CA TYR A 194 9.54 21.91 -10.48
C TYR A 194 9.77 20.41 -10.70
N LEU A 195 11.03 20.00 -10.89
CA LEU A 195 11.41 18.60 -11.08
C LEU A 195 11.32 17.76 -9.79
N CYS A 196 11.39 18.40 -8.62
CA CYS A 196 11.20 17.73 -7.33
C CYS A 196 9.73 17.66 -6.88
N ARG A 197 8.80 18.23 -7.64
CA ARG A 197 7.36 18.22 -7.35
C ARG A 197 6.69 16.99 -7.95
#